data_AF-A0A847D3K5-F1
#
_entry.id   AF-A0A847D3K5-F1
#
_cell.length_a   1.000
_cell.length_b   1.000
_cell.length_c   1.000
_cell.angle_alpha   90.00
_cell.angle_beta   90.00
_cell.angle_gamma   90.00
#
_symmetry.space_group_name_H-M   'P 1'
#
loop_
_entity.id
_entity.type
_entity.pdbx_description
1 polymer ?
#
loop_
_entity_poly.entity_id
_entity_poly.type
_entity_poly.pdbx_seq_one_letter_code
_entity_poly.pdbx_strand_id
1 'polypeptide(L)'
;MSDTFFQEKTREQVLEWLRVKYDKGFRYVVRDCVNDTWLVIYSMKPKRYMDDGCWGYRERDFDNIESMPAEIIRNSDMHEISWNNRSPTDLEKLLKIGVK
;
A
#
# COMPACT_ATOMS: atom_id res chain seq x y z
N MET A 1 -4.58 1.99 23.45
CA MET A 1 -4.63 1.75 21.99
C MET A 1 -5.32 0.41 21.80
N SER A 2 -6.41 0.34 21.04
CA SER A 2 -7.18 -0.91 20.90
C SER A 2 -6.40 -1.96 20.12
N ASP A 3 -6.48 -3.24 20.55
CA ASP A 3 -5.84 -4.41 19.93
C ASP A 3 -6.23 -4.65 18.45
N THR A 4 -7.19 -3.88 17.93
CA THR A 4 -7.71 -3.97 16.56
C THR A 4 -6.78 -3.45 15.48
N PHE A 5 -5.80 -2.59 15.80
CA PHE A 5 -4.86 -2.04 14.80
C PHE A 5 -3.92 -3.12 14.24
N PHE A 6 -3.46 -4.04 15.10
CA PHE A 6 -2.59 -5.15 14.70
C PHE A 6 -3.35 -6.38 14.22
N GLN A 7 -4.67 -6.29 14.07
CA GLN A 7 -5.47 -7.41 13.59
C GLN A 7 -5.27 -7.57 12.07
N GLU A 8 -4.93 -8.78 11.68
CA GLU A 8 -4.86 -9.17 10.27
C GLU A 8 -6.24 -9.15 9.62
N LYS A 9 -6.30 -8.64 8.39
CA LYS A 9 -7.54 -8.44 7.62
C LYS A 9 -7.65 -9.45 6.49
N THR A 10 -8.88 -9.91 6.23
CA THR A 10 -9.16 -10.78 5.08
C THR A 10 -8.97 -10.03 3.78
N ARG A 11 -8.87 -10.76 2.67
CA ARG A 11 -8.80 -10.19 1.33
C ARG A 11 -9.95 -9.21 1.04
N GLU A 12 -11.19 -9.57 1.41
CA GLU A 12 -12.38 -8.74 1.19
C GLU A 12 -12.30 -7.43 1.97
N GLN A 13 -11.88 -7.50 3.25
CA GLN A 13 -11.70 -6.32 4.10
C GLN A 13 -10.61 -5.40 3.56
N VAL A 14 -9.52 -5.96 3.03
CA VAL A 14 -8.46 -5.17 2.38
C VAL A 14 -9.00 -4.49 1.12
N LEU A 15 -9.73 -5.20 0.26
CA LEU A 15 -10.28 -4.62 -0.97
C LEU A 15 -11.29 -3.49 -0.67
N GLU A 16 -12.14 -3.67 0.33
CA GLU A 16 -13.04 -2.60 0.79
C GLU A 16 -12.26 -1.39 1.31
N TRP A 17 -11.27 -1.62 2.17
CA TRP A 17 -10.42 -0.55 2.68
C TRP A 17 -9.68 0.17 1.54
N LEU A 18 -9.13 -0.55 0.57
CA LEU A 18 -8.45 0.03 -0.60
C LEU A 18 -9.37 0.88 -1.47
N ARG A 19 -10.66 0.50 -1.62
CA ARG A 19 -11.65 1.35 -2.32
C ARG A 19 -11.84 2.68 -1.62
N VAL A 20 -12.09 2.64 -0.30
CA VAL A 20 -12.24 3.86 0.53
C VAL A 20 -10.99 4.75 0.46
N LYS A 21 -9.80 4.15 0.41
CA LYS A 21 -8.54 4.90 0.31
C LYS A 21 -8.31 5.45 -1.09
N TYR A 22 -8.68 4.72 -2.14
CA TYR A 22 -8.60 5.21 -3.51
C TYR A 22 -9.45 6.48 -3.70
N ASP A 23 -10.67 6.50 -3.16
CA ASP A 23 -11.55 7.69 -3.20
C ASP A 23 -10.96 8.88 -2.45
N LYS A 24 -10.10 8.63 -1.44
CA LYS A 24 -9.38 9.66 -0.67
C LYS A 24 -8.10 10.18 -1.35
N GLY A 25 -7.72 9.62 -2.50
CA GLY A 25 -6.56 10.08 -3.27
C GLY A 25 -5.35 9.14 -3.26
N PHE A 26 -5.42 7.99 -2.58
CA PHE A 26 -4.36 6.99 -2.68
C PHE A 26 -4.36 6.29 -4.05
N ARG A 27 -3.17 5.96 -4.57
CA ARG A 27 -3.03 5.43 -5.94
C ARG A 27 -2.21 4.16 -6.04
N TYR A 28 -1.34 3.92 -5.08
CA TYR A 28 -0.39 2.80 -5.13
C TYR A 28 -0.42 1.99 -3.85
N VAL A 29 -0.20 0.68 -3.97
CA VAL A 29 -0.02 -0.24 -2.85
C VAL A 29 1.19 -1.13 -3.08
N VAL A 30 1.93 -1.38 -2.00
CA VAL A 30 3.11 -2.25 -2.00
C VAL A 30 3.07 -3.17 -0.79
N ARG A 31 3.84 -4.25 -0.88
CA ARG A 31 4.23 -5.04 0.28
C ARG A 31 5.52 -4.45 0.80
N ASP A 32 5.54 -4.08 2.07
CA ASP A 32 6.75 -3.53 2.70
C ASP A 32 7.49 -4.66 3.42
N CYS A 33 8.78 -4.79 3.13
CA CYS A 33 9.69 -5.89 3.51
C CYS A 33 9.27 -7.32 3.10
N VAL A 34 10.22 -8.25 3.26
CA VAL A 34 10.13 -9.66 2.85
C VAL A 34 9.22 -10.49 3.77
N ASN A 35 8.92 -10.02 5.00
CA ASN A 35 8.15 -10.76 6.01
C ASN A 35 6.64 -10.42 6.02
N ASP A 36 6.15 -9.89 4.91
CA ASP A 36 4.86 -10.16 4.26
C ASP A 36 3.52 -9.84 4.92
N THR A 37 3.47 -9.31 6.14
CA THR A 37 2.17 -9.02 6.77
C THR A 37 1.64 -7.61 6.54
N TRP A 38 2.43 -6.68 6.01
CA TRP A 38 2.02 -5.27 5.87
C TRP A 38 1.91 -4.83 4.41
N LEU A 39 0.73 -4.31 4.08
CA LEU A 39 0.51 -3.52 2.88
C LEU A 39 0.63 -2.04 3.23
N VAL A 40 1.30 -1.29 2.38
CA VAL A 40 1.48 0.16 2.53
C VAL A 40 0.95 0.87 1.30
N ILE A 41 0.16 1.92 1.49
CA ILE A 41 -0.41 2.72 0.41
C ILE A 41 0.18 4.12 0.33
N TYR A 42 0.22 4.63 -0.89
CA TYR A 42 0.83 5.92 -1.23
C TYR A 42 -0.06 6.71 -2.20
N SER A 43 -0.15 8.03 -2.02
CA SER A 43 -0.88 8.93 -2.95
C SER A 43 -0.10 9.19 -4.23
N MET A 44 1.22 9.20 -4.14
CA MET A 44 2.15 9.30 -5.27
C MET A 44 2.94 8.01 -5.45
N LYS A 45 3.54 7.82 -6.63
CA LYS A 45 4.27 6.59 -6.96
C LYS A 45 5.51 6.44 -6.06
N PRO A 46 5.57 5.44 -5.16
CA PRO A 46 6.72 5.24 -4.28
C PRO A 46 7.91 4.65 -5.05
N LYS A 47 9.10 4.76 -4.47
CA LYS A 47 10.31 4.07 -4.90
C LYS A 47 10.73 3.04 -3.84
N ARG A 48 11.29 1.92 -4.28
CA ARG A 48 11.90 0.92 -3.40
C ARG A 48 13.31 1.35 -3.01
N TYR A 49 13.59 1.39 -1.72
CA TYR A 49 14.90 1.63 -1.13
C TYR A 49 15.51 0.27 -0.76
N MET A 50 16.45 -0.20 -1.59
CA MET A 50 17.01 -1.55 -1.46
C MET A 50 17.85 -1.72 -0.18
N ASP A 51 18.52 -0.65 0.25
CA ASP A 51 19.41 -0.66 1.40
C ASP A 51 18.61 -0.75 2.72
N ASP A 52 17.44 -0.11 2.77
CA ASP A 52 16.57 -0.04 3.96
C ASP A 52 15.45 -1.09 3.94
N GLY A 53 15.32 -1.87 2.87
CA GLY A 53 14.29 -2.90 2.73
C GLY A 53 12.86 -2.37 2.76
N CYS A 54 12.66 -1.11 2.34
CA CYS A 54 11.36 -0.44 2.40
C CYS A 54 10.95 0.25 1.08
N TRP A 55 9.70 0.70 1.03
CA TRP A 55 9.22 1.67 0.04
C TRP A 55 9.02 3.04 0.68
N GLY A 56 9.10 4.09 -0.13
CA GLY A 56 8.76 5.44 0.33
C GLY A 56 8.67 6.45 -0.79
N TYR A 57 8.25 7.66 -0.45
CA TYR A 57 8.32 8.78 -1.38
C TYR A 57 9.77 9.13 -1.69
N ARG A 58 10.00 9.54 -2.94
CA ARG A 58 11.27 10.15 -3.36
C ARG A 58 10.97 11.60 -3.69
N GLU A 59 10.72 12.40 -2.66
CA GLU A 59 10.63 13.84 -2.85
C GLU A 59 12.03 14.42 -3.07
N ARG A 60 12.13 15.37 -4.01
CA ARG A 60 13.32 16.22 -4.15
C ARG A 60 13.18 17.51 -3.36
N ASP A 61 11.96 17.82 -2.93
CA ASP A 61 11.56 19.08 -2.33
C ASP A 61 10.53 18.79 -1.24
N PHE A 62 10.96 18.89 0.01
CA PHE A 62 10.15 18.58 1.20
C PHE A 62 9.09 19.63 1.50
N ASP A 63 9.13 20.78 0.81
CA ASP A 63 8.14 21.85 0.93
C ASP A 63 6.96 21.63 -0.04
N ASN A 64 7.01 20.60 -0.89
CA ASN A 64 5.95 20.25 -1.82
C ASN A 64 4.97 19.25 -1.17
N ILE A 65 4.04 19.80 -0.39
CA ILE A 65 3.01 19.17 0.46
C ILE A 65 2.02 18.21 -0.26
N GLU A 66 2.22 17.85 -1.52
CA GLU A 66 1.22 17.07 -2.28
C GLU A 66 1.13 15.57 -1.93
N SER A 67 2.09 15.03 -1.16
CA SER A 67 2.05 13.62 -0.75
C SER A 67 1.28 13.42 0.57
N MET A 68 0.30 12.53 0.55
CA MET A 68 -0.42 12.14 1.76
C MET A 68 0.46 11.21 2.59
N PRO A 69 0.38 11.25 3.94
CA PRO A 69 1.05 10.27 4.79
C PRO A 69 0.70 8.85 4.36
N ALA A 70 1.71 7.97 4.29
CA ALA A 70 1.49 6.57 3.97
C ALA A 70 0.60 5.91 5.04
N GLU A 71 -0.26 5.01 4.60
CA GLU A 71 -1.12 4.24 5.50
C GLU A 71 -0.88 2.75 5.34
N ILE A 72 -1.11 1.99 6.42
CA ILE A 72 -0.79 0.57 6.50
C ILE A 72 -1.99 -0.28 6.87
N ILE A 73 -2.02 -1.51 6.37
CA ILE A 73 -3.01 -2.52 6.73
C ILE A 73 -2.33 -3.89 6.80
N ARG A 74 -2.72 -4.72 7.79
CA ARG A 74 -2.19 -6.09 7.90
C ARG A 74 -2.97 -7.07 7.05
N ASN A 75 -2.27 -7.84 6.25
CA ASN A 75 -2.82 -8.92 5.44
C ASN A 75 -1.67 -9.79 4.89
N SER A 76 -1.84 -11.11 4.87
CA SER A 76 -0.96 -12.05 4.15
C SER A 76 -1.57 -12.62 2.86
N ASP A 77 -2.86 -12.39 2.61
CA ASP A 77 -3.67 -13.00 1.54
C ASP A 77 -3.94 -12.04 0.35
N MET A 78 -2.88 -11.39 -0.14
CA MET A 78 -2.90 -10.52 -1.34
C MET A 78 -1.66 -10.78 -2.20
N HIS A 79 -1.52 -12.01 -2.71
CA HIS A 79 -0.31 -12.49 -3.39
C HIS A 79 0.08 -11.70 -4.65
N GLU A 80 -0.86 -10.97 -5.27
CA GLU A 80 -0.57 -10.08 -6.38
C GLU A 80 0.26 -8.84 -5.99
N ILE A 81 0.26 -8.49 -4.69
CA ILE A 81 1.08 -7.43 -4.11
C ILE A 81 2.26 -8.08 -3.39
N SER A 82 3.43 -8.07 -4.03
CA SER A 82 4.66 -8.69 -3.52
C SER A 82 5.81 -7.68 -3.45
N TRP A 83 6.70 -7.85 -2.46
CA TRP A 83 7.95 -7.09 -2.34
C TRP A 83 8.82 -7.22 -3.60
N ASN A 84 8.75 -8.38 -4.26
CA ASN A 84 9.54 -8.70 -5.45
C ASN A 84 9.03 -7.99 -6.72
N ASN A 85 7.85 -7.35 -6.68
CA ASN A 85 7.34 -6.59 -7.81
C ASN A 85 8.31 -5.45 -8.17
N ARG A 86 8.63 -5.31 -9.48
CA ARG A 86 9.54 -4.26 -9.98
C ARG A 86 8.97 -2.85 -9.83
N SER A 87 7.65 -2.74 -9.69
CA SER A 87 6.91 -1.49 -9.57
C SER A 87 5.81 -1.64 -8.51
N PRO A 88 5.39 -0.53 -7.88
CA PRO A 88 4.25 -0.58 -6.97
C PRO A 88 2.98 -0.98 -7.73
N THR A 89 2.06 -1.63 -7.03
CA THR A 89 0.78 -2.06 -7.62
C THR A 89 -0.13 -0.85 -7.72
N ASP A 90 -0.70 -0.66 -8.91
CA ASP A 90 -1.65 0.41 -9.20
C ASP A 90 -3.04 0.02 -8.67
N LEU A 91 -3.61 0.87 -7.80
CA LEU A 91 -4.90 0.57 -7.15
C LEU A 91 -6.06 0.58 -8.13
N GLU A 92 -6.06 1.45 -9.13
CA GLU A 92 -7.14 1.49 -10.13
C GLU A 92 -7.20 0.17 -10.90
N LYS A 93 -6.04 -0.36 -11.29
CA LYS A 93 -5.96 -1.65 -11.99
C LYS A 93 -6.35 -2.82 -11.08
N LEU A 94 -5.86 -2.82 -9.84
CA LEU A 94 -6.17 -3.86 -8.87
C LEU A 94 -7.67 -3.95 -8.58
N LEU A 95 -8.31 -2.81 -8.34
CA LEU A 95 -9.72 -2.75 -7.95
C LEU A 95 -10.68 -3.09 -9.09
N LYS A 96 -10.26 -2.91 -10.36
CA LYS A 96 -11.04 -3.35 -11.54
C LYS A 96 -11.11 -4.88 -11.68
N ILE A 97 -10.13 -5.62 -11.16
CA ILE A 97 -10.08 -7.09 -11.24
C ILE A 97 -11.04 -7.75 -10.23
N GLY A 98 -11.28 -7.09 -9.09
CA GLY A 98 -12.14 -7.57 -8.00
C GLY A 98 -13.64 -7.30 -8.17
N VAL A 99 -14.10 -6.90 -9.36
CA VAL A 99 -15.51 -6.78 -9.71
C VAL A 99 -15.88 -7.97 -10.60
N LYS A 100 -16.28 -9.08 -9.98
CA LYS A 100 -16.97 -10.18 -10.64
C LYS A 100 -18.13 -10.64 -9.79
#